data_AF-M0LPS9-F1
#
_entry.id   AF-M0LPS9-F1
#
_cell.length_a   1.000
_cell.length_b   1.000
_cell.length_c   1.000
_cell.angle_alpha   90.00
_cell.angle_beta   90.00
_cell.angle_gamma   90.00
#
_symmetry.space_group_name_H-M   'P 1'
#
loop_
_entity.id
_entity.type
_entity.pdbx_description
1 polymer ?
#
loop_
_entity_poly.entity_id
_entity_poly.type
_entity_poly.pdbx_seq_one_letter_code
_entity_poly.pdbx_strand_id
1 'polypeptide(L)'
;MSDSHHDQDHDQEFEEEYADLGATTRNAMDIAETSMDIVREFVPDETLADRIRQKSVHSMGDIEFQHLVRFTGTDSLGDDEDAPVRAGARAVLEEADVITDITMVKAGVTGRGHDCEVSKAIGHGTELAERTGMTRTAAAMLELDKEDAFEGSIVTIGNAPTAALALADCIEQGTRPAVVVANPVGFVKAEESRERIREVSEEYGVPAITHVGRRGGSGLAAALTNELIHVAKDVRAEGLELDLEAETRAARARSGDGGDADADGDGDGDGDGT
;
A
#
# COMPACT_ATOMS: atom_id res chain seq x y z
N MET A 1 -58.80 -7.58 -10.77
CA MET A 1 -58.38 -8.71 -11.63
C MET A 1 -57.33 -8.11 -12.55
N SER A 2 -56.09 -7.97 -12.05
CA SER A 2 -54.99 -8.95 -12.18
C SER A 2 -54.58 -9.08 -13.66
N ASP A 3 -53.31 -9.08 -14.05
CA ASP A 3 -52.08 -9.41 -13.34
C ASP A 3 -50.88 -8.65 -13.90
N SER A 4 -49.94 -8.43 -12.99
CA SER A 4 -48.52 -8.12 -13.15
C SER A 4 -47.72 -9.24 -13.81
N HIS A 5 -46.67 -8.91 -14.58
CA HIS A 5 -45.41 -9.67 -14.81
C HIS A 5 -44.41 -8.57 -15.29
N HIS A 6 -43.37 -8.09 -14.58
CA HIS A 6 -42.26 -8.75 -13.86
C HIS A 6 -41.60 -9.78 -14.77
N ASP A 7 -40.31 -9.82 -15.06
CA ASP A 7 -39.10 -9.07 -14.74
C ASP A 7 -38.03 -9.71 -15.66
N GLN A 8 -36.89 -9.06 -15.88
CA GLN A 8 -35.58 -9.70 -16.02
C GLN A 8 -34.56 -8.65 -16.44
N ASP A 9 -34.13 -7.90 -15.43
CA ASP A 9 -32.78 -7.36 -15.33
C ASP A 9 -31.76 -8.47 -15.62
N HIS A 10 -30.95 -8.27 -16.66
CA HIS A 10 -29.68 -8.96 -16.84
C HIS A 10 -28.57 -7.97 -16.47
N ASP A 11 -28.51 -7.60 -15.19
CA ASP A 11 -27.26 -7.18 -14.57
C ASP A 11 -26.51 -8.47 -14.25
N GLN A 12 -25.75 -8.95 -15.25
CA GLN A 12 -24.73 -9.96 -15.02
C GLN A 12 -23.71 -9.35 -14.06
N GLU A 13 -23.51 -10.01 -12.93
CA GLU A 13 -22.36 -9.88 -12.05
C GLU A 13 -21.10 -10.02 -12.93
N PHE A 14 -20.51 -8.88 -13.29
CA PHE A 14 -19.18 -8.84 -13.88
C PHE A 14 -18.20 -8.83 -12.72
N GLU A 15 -17.25 -9.74 -12.77
CA GLU A 15 -16.20 -9.99 -11.77
C GLU A 15 -15.65 -8.67 -11.24
N GLU A 16 -15.75 -8.50 -9.92
CA GLU A 16 -15.17 -7.40 -9.12
C GLU A 16 -13.64 -7.49 -9.06
N GLU A 17 -13.01 -8.04 -10.10
CA GLU A 17 -11.58 -8.26 -10.17
C GLU A 17 -10.88 -6.93 -10.49
N TYR A 18 -10.23 -6.37 -9.47
CA TYR A 18 -9.20 -5.33 -9.56
C TYR A 18 -9.60 -3.88 -9.95
N ALA A 19 -10.84 -3.46 -9.70
CA ALA A 19 -11.26 -2.07 -9.89
C ALA A 19 -11.11 -1.19 -8.62
N ASP A 20 -9.90 -0.94 -8.12
CA ASP A 20 -9.70 -0.08 -6.92
C ASP A 20 -8.66 1.05 -7.12
N LEU A 21 -8.74 1.74 -8.26
CA LEU A 21 -8.06 3.03 -8.50
C LEU A 21 -8.99 4.24 -8.24
N GLY A 22 -10.08 4.03 -7.49
CA GLY A 22 -11.12 5.04 -7.26
C GLY A 22 -12.13 5.20 -8.41
N ALA A 23 -12.05 4.36 -9.43
CA ALA A 23 -13.01 4.29 -10.53
C ALA A 23 -14.36 3.75 -10.05
N THR A 24 -15.44 4.51 -10.24
CA THR A 24 -16.80 4.12 -9.83
C THR A 24 -17.78 3.96 -11.00
N THR A 25 -17.28 4.03 -12.23
CA THR A 25 -18.08 3.87 -13.45
C THR A 25 -17.39 2.87 -14.37
N ARG A 26 -18.15 2.12 -15.17
CA ARG A 26 -17.61 1.12 -16.11
C ARG A 26 -16.47 1.69 -16.96
N ASN A 27 -16.69 2.82 -17.63
CA ASN A 27 -15.65 3.49 -18.42
C ASN A 27 -14.40 3.89 -17.59
N ALA A 28 -14.55 4.24 -16.32
CA ALA A 28 -13.41 4.53 -15.46
C ALA A 28 -12.66 3.25 -15.04
N MET A 29 -13.37 2.13 -14.87
CA MET A 29 -12.80 0.82 -14.60
C MET A 29 -12.01 0.33 -15.81
N ASP A 30 -12.59 0.43 -17.02
CA ASP A 30 -11.92 0.06 -18.27
C ASP A 30 -10.60 0.84 -18.47
N ILE A 31 -10.59 2.14 -18.14
CA ILE A 31 -9.37 2.98 -18.20
C ILE A 31 -8.34 2.54 -17.15
N ALA A 32 -8.80 2.25 -15.93
CA ALA A 32 -7.94 1.83 -14.83
C ALA A 32 -7.26 0.48 -15.14
N GLU A 33 -8.04 -0.49 -15.62
CA GLU A 33 -7.59 -1.81 -16.06
C GLU A 33 -6.60 -1.69 -17.22
N THR A 34 -6.98 -0.99 -18.30
CA THR A 34 -6.08 -0.75 -19.45
C THR A 34 -4.77 -0.10 -19.01
N SER A 35 -4.83 0.85 -18.06
CA SER A 35 -3.62 1.48 -17.54
C SER A 35 -2.74 0.52 -16.77
N MET A 36 -3.31 -0.39 -15.99
CA MET A 36 -2.56 -1.38 -15.21
C MET A 36 -1.99 -2.47 -16.09
N ASP A 37 -2.69 -2.89 -17.14
CA ASP A 37 -2.17 -3.84 -18.13
C ASP A 37 -0.90 -3.31 -18.80
N ILE A 38 -0.89 -2.03 -19.18
CA ILE A 38 0.31 -1.37 -19.70
C ILE A 38 1.44 -1.39 -18.66
N VAL A 39 1.13 -1.17 -17.37
CA VAL A 39 2.16 -1.20 -16.32
C VAL A 39 2.73 -2.61 -16.13
N ARG A 40 1.88 -3.65 -16.21
CA ARG A 40 2.26 -5.07 -16.12
C ARG A 40 3.16 -5.54 -17.27
N GLU A 41 3.19 -4.84 -18.40
CA GLU A 41 4.20 -5.08 -19.44
C GLU A 41 5.63 -4.74 -18.99
N PHE A 42 5.78 -3.86 -17.99
CA PHE A 42 7.08 -3.38 -17.51
C PHE A 42 7.46 -3.91 -16.14
N VAL A 43 6.48 -4.10 -15.26
CA VAL A 43 6.67 -4.57 -13.88
C VAL A 43 5.97 -5.93 -13.76
N PRO A 44 6.66 -6.98 -13.28
CA PRO A 44 6.03 -8.27 -13.02
C PRO A 44 4.83 -8.15 -12.07
N ASP A 45 3.99 -9.18 -12.00
CA ASP A 45 2.85 -9.27 -11.06
C ASP A 45 2.94 -10.57 -10.26
N GLU A 46 4.12 -10.86 -9.72
CA GLU A 46 4.45 -12.15 -9.09
C GLU A 46 4.49 -12.09 -7.56
N THR A 47 4.78 -10.91 -7.00
CA THR A 47 5.03 -10.70 -5.56
C THR A 47 4.22 -9.54 -4.98
N LEU A 48 4.15 -9.41 -3.65
CA LEU A 48 3.53 -8.24 -3.04
C LEU A 48 4.36 -6.97 -3.29
N ALA A 49 5.69 -7.11 -3.33
CA ALA A 49 6.61 -6.04 -3.68
C ALA A 49 6.40 -5.55 -5.13
N ASP A 50 6.03 -6.43 -6.04
CA ASP A 50 5.67 -6.08 -7.41
C ASP A 50 4.43 -5.17 -7.48
N ARG A 51 3.39 -5.45 -6.68
CA ARG A 51 2.21 -4.56 -6.59
C ARG A 51 2.60 -3.14 -6.16
N ILE A 52 3.52 -3.02 -5.20
CA ILE A 52 4.07 -1.71 -4.78
C ILE A 52 4.82 -1.02 -5.93
N ARG A 53 5.62 -1.76 -6.70
CA ARG A 53 6.34 -1.23 -7.87
C ARG A 53 5.38 -0.77 -8.96
N GLN A 54 4.36 -1.58 -9.28
CA GLN A 54 3.33 -1.22 -10.25
C GLN A 54 2.59 0.04 -9.81
N LYS A 55 2.16 0.11 -8.55
CA LYS A 55 1.50 1.30 -7.98
C LYS A 55 2.39 2.54 -8.05
N SER A 56 3.69 2.36 -7.82
CA SER A 56 4.68 3.42 -7.95
C SER A 56 4.79 3.95 -9.38
N VAL A 57 4.83 3.06 -10.38
CA VAL A 57 4.86 3.44 -11.80
C VAL A 57 3.56 4.12 -12.21
N HIS A 58 2.41 3.51 -11.89
CA HIS A 58 1.09 4.00 -12.24
C HIS A 58 0.84 5.42 -11.68
N SER A 59 1.10 5.62 -10.39
CA SER A 59 0.84 6.90 -9.74
C SER A 59 1.72 8.04 -10.26
N MET A 60 2.93 7.74 -10.74
CA MET A 60 3.90 8.72 -11.23
C MET A 60 3.88 8.88 -12.76
N GLY A 61 3.31 7.92 -13.49
CA GLY A 61 3.35 7.88 -14.94
C GLY A 61 4.77 7.72 -15.52
N ASP A 62 5.69 7.10 -14.76
CA ASP A 62 7.10 6.95 -15.12
C ASP A 62 7.59 5.55 -14.72
N ILE A 63 7.90 4.73 -15.74
CA ILE A 63 8.34 3.33 -15.57
C ILE A 63 9.61 3.20 -14.73
N GLU A 64 10.44 4.24 -14.67
CA GLU A 64 11.70 4.22 -13.92
C GLU A 64 11.47 4.13 -12.40
N PHE A 65 10.28 4.48 -11.91
CA PHE A 65 9.99 4.43 -10.48
C PHE A 65 10.06 3.01 -9.90
N GLN A 66 9.84 1.96 -10.71
CA GLN A 66 9.99 0.57 -10.27
C GLN A 66 11.41 0.27 -9.74
N HIS A 67 12.44 0.94 -10.29
CA HIS A 67 13.84 0.74 -9.93
C HIS A 67 14.27 1.57 -8.72
N LEU A 68 13.44 2.51 -8.30
CA LEU A 68 13.74 3.42 -7.19
C LEU A 68 13.28 2.88 -5.84
N VAL A 69 12.27 2.03 -5.82
CA VAL A 69 11.69 1.48 -4.59
C VAL A 69 12.75 0.67 -3.84
N ARG A 70 12.78 0.83 -2.52
CA ARG A 70 13.58 0.03 -1.59
C ARG A 70 12.68 -0.44 -0.46
N PHE A 71 12.82 -1.71 -0.16
CA PHE A 71 12.14 -2.41 0.91
C PHE A 71 13.16 -2.68 2.01
N THR A 72 12.76 -2.47 3.25
CA THR A 72 13.58 -2.76 4.44
C THR A 72 12.68 -3.39 5.48
N GLY A 73 13.15 -4.43 6.15
CA GLY A 73 12.40 -5.09 7.21
C GLY A 73 12.41 -6.60 7.04
N THR A 74 12.28 -7.30 8.16
CA THR A 74 12.21 -8.75 8.21
C THR A 74 10.96 -9.16 8.99
N ASP A 75 10.41 -10.30 8.65
CA ASP A 75 9.35 -10.94 9.44
C ASP A 75 9.61 -12.45 9.60
N SER A 76 8.59 -13.21 9.98
CA SER A 76 8.71 -14.65 10.20
C SER A 76 9.10 -15.46 8.96
N LEU A 77 8.94 -14.91 7.75
CA LEU A 77 9.31 -15.55 6.49
C LEU A 77 10.72 -15.18 6.03
N GLY A 78 11.37 -14.23 6.71
CA GLY A 78 12.74 -13.84 6.46
C GLY A 78 12.88 -12.36 6.11
N ASP A 79 13.98 -12.04 5.44
CA ASP A 79 14.30 -10.70 4.95
C ASP A 79 14.05 -10.70 3.43
N ASP A 80 12.79 -10.50 3.06
CA ASP A 80 12.34 -10.39 1.67
C ASP A 80 11.66 -9.03 1.42
N GLU A 81 11.46 -8.69 0.16
CA GLU A 81 10.86 -7.40 -0.21
C GLU A 81 9.35 -7.33 0.11
N ASP A 82 8.71 -8.48 0.31
CA ASP A 82 7.29 -8.58 0.66
C ASP A 82 7.06 -8.27 2.15
N ALA A 83 8.06 -8.44 3.02
CA ALA A 83 7.97 -8.25 4.47
C ALA A 83 7.35 -6.90 4.90
N PRO A 84 7.81 -5.73 4.43
CA PRO A 84 7.15 -4.46 4.76
C PRO A 84 5.74 -4.33 4.19
N VAL A 85 5.42 -5.01 3.07
CA VAL A 85 4.06 -5.02 2.51
C VAL A 85 3.14 -5.85 3.38
N ARG A 86 3.59 -7.02 3.84
CA ARG A 86 2.87 -7.87 4.80
C ARG A 86 2.64 -7.17 6.13
N ALA A 87 3.67 -6.51 6.67
CA ALA A 87 3.56 -5.74 7.90
C ALA A 87 2.51 -4.63 7.78
N GLY A 88 2.54 -3.87 6.68
CA GLY A 88 1.56 -2.83 6.40
C GLY A 88 0.13 -3.36 6.22
N ALA A 89 -0.05 -4.41 5.42
CA ALA A 89 -1.37 -5.02 5.24
C ALA A 89 -1.92 -5.58 6.55
N ARG A 90 -1.07 -6.21 7.39
CA ARG A 90 -1.46 -6.69 8.72
C ARG A 90 -1.89 -5.55 9.64
N ALA A 91 -1.16 -4.43 9.64
CA ALA A 91 -1.54 -3.25 10.41
C ALA A 91 -2.90 -2.68 9.94
N VAL A 92 -3.19 -2.69 8.64
CA VAL A 92 -4.53 -2.32 8.12
C VAL A 92 -5.61 -3.30 8.59
N LEU A 93 -5.32 -4.62 8.54
CA LEU A 93 -6.25 -5.66 9.00
C LEU A 93 -6.59 -5.50 10.48
N GLU A 94 -5.62 -5.06 11.29
CA GLU A 94 -5.71 -4.76 12.72
C GLU A 94 -6.26 -3.35 13.02
N GLU A 95 -6.67 -2.61 11.99
CA GLU A 95 -7.25 -1.26 12.10
C GLU A 95 -6.30 -0.23 12.74
N ALA A 96 -4.98 -0.43 12.63
CA ALA A 96 -3.97 0.49 13.14
C ALA A 96 -4.06 1.88 12.49
N ASP A 97 -3.72 2.92 13.24
CA ASP A 97 -3.78 4.30 12.77
C ASP A 97 -2.85 4.54 11.57
N VAL A 98 -3.27 5.41 10.66
CA VAL A 98 -2.46 5.89 9.53
C VAL A 98 -2.10 7.35 9.77
N ILE A 99 -0.84 7.61 10.12
CA ILE A 99 -0.36 8.95 10.44
C ILE A 99 0.45 9.51 9.28
N THR A 100 -0.03 10.61 8.72
CA THR A 100 0.60 11.24 7.55
C THR A 100 1.39 12.49 7.93
N ASP A 101 2.48 12.82 7.21
CA ASP A 101 3.24 14.04 7.52
C ASP A 101 2.43 15.33 7.30
N ILE A 102 1.67 15.39 6.20
CA ILE A 102 0.88 16.57 5.82
C ILE A 102 -0.52 16.25 5.30
N THR A 103 -1.38 17.28 5.29
CA THR A 103 -2.77 17.20 4.80
C THR A 103 -2.91 16.61 3.39
N MET A 104 -1.98 16.90 2.47
CA MET A 104 -2.07 16.41 1.09
C MET A 104 -1.90 14.89 0.99
N VAL A 105 -1.04 14.30 1.83
CA VAL A 105 -0.88 12.84 1.90
C VAL A 105 -2.16 12.22 2.46
N LYS A 106 -2.66 12.71 3.61
CA LYS A 106 -3.94 12.28 4.19
C LYS A 106 -5.08 12.32 3.16
N ALA A 107 -5.18 13.38 2.37
CA ALA A 107 -6.26 13.52 1.38
C ALA A 107 -6.16 12.51 0.22
N GLY A 108 -4.98 11.95 -0.04
CA GLY A 108 -4.78 10.92 -1.07
C GLY A 108 -4.94 9.49 -0.55
N VAL A 109 -4.94 9.28 0.77
CA VAL A 109 -5.21 7.97 1.37
C VAL A 109 -6.71 7.69 1.22
N THR A 110 -7.06 6.54 0.66
CA THR A 110 -8.46 6.10 0.51
C THR A 110 -9.09 5.87 1.89
N GLY A 111 -10.39 6.12 2.01
CA GLY A 111 -11.16 5.79 3.22
C GLY A 111 -12.07 4.58 3.01
N ARG A 112 -11.82 3.76 1.99
CA ARG A 112 -12.62 2.58 1.64
C ARG A 112 -11.78 1.32 1.88
N GLY A 113 -12.44 0.25 2.32
CA GLY A 113 -11.81 -1.07 2.50
C GLY A 113 -11.14 -1.29 3.86
N HIS A 114 -11.12 -0.28 4.75
CA HIS A 114 -10.57 -0.38 6.10
C HIS A 114 -11.25 0.64 7.04
N ASP A 115 -11.08 0.43 8.34
CA ASP A 115 -11.62 1.30 9.40
C ASP A 115 -10.52 2.06 10.17
N CYS A 116 -9.25 1.97 9.74
CA CYS A 116 -8.13 2.72 10.31
C CYS A 116 -8.41 4.24 10.42
N GLU A 117 -8.03 4.85 11.53
CA GLU A 117 -8.06 6.31 11.64
C GLU A 117 -6.92 6.94 10.83
N VAL A 118 -7.27 7.74 9.82
CA VAL A 118 -6.28 8.49 9.02
C VAL A 118 -6.12 9.90 9.55
N SER A 119 -4.96 10.21 10.11
CA SER A 119 -4.65 11.51 10.72
C SER A 119 -3.43 12.19 10.05
N LYS A 120 -3.10 13.40 10.48
CA LYS A 120 -1.95 14.15 9.95
C LYS A 120 -1.15 14.74 11.11
N ALA A 121 0.17 14.66 11.01
CA ALA A 121 1.10 15.23 11.97
C ALA A 121 1.13 16.76 11.91
N ILE A 122 1.16 17.35 10.71
CA ILE A 122 1.25 18.81 10.62
C ILE A 122 0.07 19.51 11.32
N GLY A 123 0.39 20.36 12.28
CA GLY A 123 -0.59 21.00 13.18
C GLY A 123 -0.26 20.75 14.64
N HIS A 124 0.38 19.60 14.94
CA HIS A 124 0.98 19.31 16.23
C HIS A 124 2.32 20.07 16.38
N GLY A 125 2.71 20.39 17.61
CA GLY A 125 4.04 20.99 17.89
C GLY A 125 4.28 22.40 17.35
N THR A 126 3.24 23.19 17.11
CA THR A 126 3.39 24.59 16.64
C THR A 126 4.27 25.41 17.60
N GLU A 127 4.03 25.33 18.90
CA GLU A 127 4.83 26.03 19.91
C GLU A 127 6.28 25.53 19.96
N LEU A 128 6.49 24.22 19.77
CA LEU A 128 7.84 23.64 19.73
C LEU A 128 8.63 24.17 18.53
N ALA A 129 8.00 24.22 17.35
CA ALA A 129 8.60 24.76 16.14
C ALA A 129 9.02 26.23 16.33
N GLU A 130 8.13 27.06 16.88
CA GLU A 130 8.40 28.49 17.12
C GLU A 130 9.55 28.70 18.11
N ARG A 131 9.59 27.92 19.20
CA ARG A 131 10.60 28.06 20.24
C ARG A 131 11.99 27.56 19.83
N THR A 132 12.07 26.55 18.98
CA THR A 132 13.35 25.88 18.62
C THR A 132 13.86 26.25 17.22
N GLY A 133 13.01 26.83 16.37
CA GLY A 133 13.34 27.16 14.99
C GLY A 133 13.32 25.95 14.04
N MET A 134 12.87 24.78 14.49
CA MET A 134 12.70 23.62 13.61
C MET A 134 11.49 23.76 12.68
N THR A 135 11.40 22.89 11.67
CA THR A 135 10.23 22.88 10.79
C THR A 135 9.00 22.40 11.54
N ARG A 136 7.81 22.89 11.16
CA ARG A 136 6.55 22.46 11.76
C ARG A 136 6.31 20.96 11.68
N THR A 137 6.75 20.31 10.60
CA THR A 137 6.60 18.86 10.43
C THR A 137 7.57 18.07 11.29
N ALA A 138 8.80 18.55 11.50
CA ALA A 138 9.71 17.90 12.45
C ALA A 138 9.19 18.02 13.89
N ALA A 139 8.73 19.22 14.28
CA ALA A 139 8.14 19.44 15.60
C ALA A 139 6.89 18.57 15.83
N ALA A 140 6.06 18.43 14.80
CA ALA A 140 4.88 17.59 14.86
C ALA A 140 5.22 16.11 15.12
N MET A 141 6.23 15.56 14.43
CA MET A 141 6.67 14.18 14.67
C MET A 141 7.11 14.01 16.13
N LEU A 142 7.95 14.92 16.64
CA LEU A 142 8.43 14.83 18.02
C LEU A 142 7.34 15.00 19.09
N GLU A 143 6.26 15.74 18.82
CA GLU A 143 5.14 15.82 19.76
C GLU A 143 4.25 14.58 19.71
N LEU A 144 3.96 14.06 18.51
CA LEU A 144 3.18 12.82 18.37
C LEU A 144 3.91 11.62 18.98
N ASP A 145 5.23 11.58 18.86
CA ASP A 145 6.07 10.55 19.46
C ASP A 145 5.95 10.51 20.99
N LYS A 146 5.90 11.69 21.64
CA LYS A 146 5.69 11.78 23.11
C LYS A 146 4.32 11.28 23.57
N GLU A 147 3.37 11.21 22.65
CA GLU A 147 2.02 10.69 22.87
C GLU A 147 1.91 9.22 22.47
N ASP A 148 3.04 8.56 22.15
CA ASP A 148 3.13 7.17 21.68
C ASP A 148 2.31 6.90 20.40
N ALA A 149 1.98 7.93 19.62
CA ALA A 149 1.08 7.82 18.47
C ALA A 149 1.65 6.94 17.34
N PHE A 150 2.96 6.74 17.32
CA PHE A 150 3.63 5.96 16.29
C PHE A 150 3.71 4.46 16.60
N GLU A 151 3.40 4.03 17.82
CA GLU A 151 3.49 2.61 18.19
C GLU A 151 2.48 1.77 17.42
N GLY A 152 2.99 0.81 16.63
CA GLY A 152 2.17 -0.07 15.80
C GLY A 152 1.42 0.61 14.64
N SER A 153 1.61 1.91 14.42
CA SER A 153 0.89 2.64 13.37
C SER A 153 1.58 2.57 12.01
N ILE A 154 0.84 2.95 10.97
CA ILE A 154 1.34 3.12 9.61
C ILE A 154 1.74 4.58 9.44
N VAL A 155 3.03 4.85 9.28
CA VAL A 155 3.52 6.24 9.16
C VAL A 155 3.87 6.57 7.72
N THR A 156 3.15 7.52 7.12
CA THR A 156 3.29 7.89 5.70
C THR A 156 3.83 9.31 5.54
N ILE A 157 5.03 9.42 4.98
CA ILE A 157 5.73 10.70 4.77
C ILE A 157 5.90 10.95 3.28
N GLY A 158 5.13 11.90 2.74
CA GLY A 158 5.15 12.21 1.31
C GLY A 158 5.84 13.53 0.95
N ASN A 159 6.01 14.45 1.90
CA ASN A 159 6.42 15.81 1.57
C ASN A 159 7.69 16.27 2.29
N ALA A 160 7.81 16.04 3.59
CA ALA A 160 8.83 16.72 4.39
C ALA A 160 10.03 15.83 4.73
N PRO A 161 11.23 16.05 4.15
CA PRO A 161 12.45 15.34 4.56
C PRO A 161 12.77 15.50 6.05
N THR A 162 12.45 16.67 6.61
CA THR A 162 12.64 16.93 8.05
C THR A 162 11.69 16.13 8.94
N ALA A 163 10.53 15.71 8.44
CA ALA A 163 9.65 14.80 9.15
C ALA A 163 10.24 13.39 9.18
N ALA A 164 10.80 12.92 8.06
CA ALA A 164 11.47 11.63 7.99
C ALA A 164 12.72 11.58 8.89
N LEU A 165 13.52 12.65 8.93
CA LEU A 165 14.64 12.73 9.88
C LEU A 165 14.17 12.68 11.34
N ALA A 166 13.13 13.43 11.70
CA ALA A 166 12.60 13.42 13.06
C ALA A 166 12.03 12.05 13.45
N LEU A 167 11.29 11.39 12.54
CA LEU A 167 10.79 10.03 12.76
C LEU A 167 11.95 9.03 12.93
N ALA A 168 13.03 9.17 12.14
CA ALA A 168 14.20 8.32 12.31
C ALA A 168 14.81 8.49 13.71
N ASP A 169 14.95 9.72 14.20
CA ASP A 169 15.42 9.98 15.57
C ASP A 169 14.49 9.35 16.63
N CYS A 170 13.18 9.31 16.38
CA CYS A 170 12.21 8.64 17.27
C CYS A 170 12.42 7.12 17.27
N ILE A 171 12.60 6.50 16.09
CA ILE A 171 12.88 5.07 15.96
C ILE A 171 14.15 4.69 16.73
N GLU A 172 15.22 5.47 16.63
CA GLU A 172 16.43 5.24 17.42
C GLU A 172 16.20 5.30 18.93
N GLN A 173 15.24 6.14 19.37
CA GLN A 173 14.90 6.32 20.77
C GLN A 173 13.94 5.27 21.33
N GLY A 174 13.39 4.41 20.46
CA GLY A 174 12.57 3.27 20.89
C GLY A 174 11.24 3.13 20.17
N THR A 175 10.85 4.12 19.36
CA THR A 175 9.56 4.13 18.67
C THR A 175 9.45 3.02 17.62
N ARG A 176 8.34 2.29 17.57
CA ARG A 176 8.15 1.14 16.66
C ARG A 176 6.82 1.24 15.87
N PRO A 177 6.82 1.98 14.74
CA PRO A 177 5.75 1.85 13.75
C PRO A 177 5.63 0.43 13.21
N ALA A 178 4.42 0.01 12.82
CA ALA A 178 4.24 -1.26 12.13
C ALA A 178 4.86 -1.24 10.73
N VAL A 179 4.77 -0.11 10.03
CA VAL A 179 5.49 0.13 8.77
C VAL A 179 5.65 1.64 8.52
N VAL A 180 6.75 2.02 7.87
CA VAL A 180 7.03 3.39 7.44
C VAL A 180 7.02 3.48 5.90
N VAL A 181 6.14 4.31 5.34
CA VAL A 181 6.12 4.66 3.91
C VAL A 181 6.72 6.06 3.75
N ALA A 182 8.04 6.17 3.60
CA ALA A 182 8.76 7.45 3.58
C ALA A 182 9.33 7.80 2.21
N ASN A 183 8.62 8.67 1.49
CA ASN A 183 8.95 9.13 0.14
C ASN A 183 8.89 10.67 -0.01
N PRO A 184 9.48 11.46 0.91
CA PRO A 184 9.44 12.93 0.84
C PRO A 184 10.19 13.45 -0.38
N VAL A 185 9.54 14.20 -1.27
CA VAL A 185 10.19 14.82 -2.43
C VAL A 185 11.09 15.99 -2.04
N GLY A 186 12.20 16.19 -2.75
CA GLY A 186 12.97 17.44 -2.59
C GLY A 186 14.39 17.37 -3.12
N PHE A 187 14.99 18.55 -3.30
CA PHE A 187 16.39 18.70 -3.68
C PHE A 187 17.33 18.85 -2.49
N VAL A 188 16.79 19.05 -1.30
CA VAL A 188 17.53 19.26 -0.06
C VAL A 188 17.07 18.20 0.94
N LYS A 189 18.01 17.42 1.47
CA LYS A 189 17.81 16.39 2.50
C LYS A 189 16.85 15.24 2.17
N ALA A 190 16.14 15.24 1.03
CA ALA A 190 15.22 14.17 0.66
C ALA A 190 15.92 12.81 0.61
N GLU A 191 17.02 12.72 -0.13
CA GLU A 191 17.81 11.51 -0.28
C GLU A 191 18.38 11.03 1.07
N GLU A 192 19.08 11.93 1.78
CA GLU A 192 19.64 11.69 3.13
C GLU A 192 18.56 11.23 4.13
N SER A 193 17.38 11.85 4.13
CA SER A 193 16.31 11.50 5.08
C SER A 193 15.75 10.10 4.87
N ARG A 194 15.71 9.62 3.62
CA ARG A 194 15.22 8.27 3.30
C ARG A 194 16.28 7.22 3.53
N GLU A 195 17.54 7.56 3.25
CA GLU A 195 18.69 6.75 3.65
C GLU A 195 18.69 6.55 5.15
N ARG A 196 18.52 7.64 5.91
CA ARG A 196 18.43 7.58 7.36
C ARG A 196 17.27 6.71 7.85
N ILE A 197 16.09 6.81 7.23
CA ILE A 197 14.97 5.90 7.55
C ILE A 197 15.36 4.44 7.31
N ARG A 198 15.99 4.11 6.18
CA ARG A 198 16.41 2.73 5.90
C ARG A 198 17.42 2.21 6.92
N GLU A 199 18.41 3.03 7.28
CA GLU A 199 19.43 2.65 8.27
C GLU A 199 18.80 2.31 9.63
N VAL A 200 17.95 3.19 10.17
CA VAL A 200 17.30 2.93 11.47
C VAL A 200 16.25 1.81 11.36
N SER A 201 15.61 1.67 10.21
CA SER A 201 14.66 0.58 9.95
C SER A 201 15.35 -0.79 10.01
N GLU A 202 16.53 -0.90 9.39
CA GLU A 202 17.35 -2.11 9.42
C GLU A 202 17.91 -2.37 10.82
N GLU A 203 18.46 -1.35 11.49
CA GLU A 203 19.06 -1.49 12.82
C GLU A 203 18.04 -1.86 13.92
N TYR A 204 16.85 -1.27 13.87
CA TYR A 204 15.84 -1.39 14.92
C TYR A 204 14.65 -2.30 14.56
N GLY A 205 14.67 -2.92 13.37
CA GLY A 205 13.65 -3.87 12.93
C GLY A 205 12.29 -3.24 12.64
N VAL A 206 12.27 -2.01 12.11
CA VAL A 206 11.04 -1.31 11.69
C VAL A 206 10.87 -1.48 10.18
N PRO A 207 9.79 -2.11 9.68
CA PRO A 207 9.59 -2.26 8.25
C PRO A 207 9.41 -0.91 7.54
N ALA A 208 9.98 -0.74 6.35
CA ALA A 208 9.91 0.50 5.59
C ALA A 208 9.88 0.30 4.07
N ILE A 209 9.15 1.20 3.40
CA ILE A 209 9.08 1.34 1.95
C ILE A 209 9.52 2.75 1.58
N THR A 210 10.67 2.88 0.91
CA THR A 210 11.26 4.17 0.53
C THR A 210 11.66 4.19 -0.94
N HIS A 211 12.06 5.36 -1.44
CA HIS A 211 12.64 5.53 -2.77
C HIS A 211 14.06 6.09 -2.68
N VAL A 212 14.96 5.67 -3.57
CA VAL A 212 16.29 6.30 -3.70
C VAL A 212 16.23 7.64 -4.46
N GLY A 213 17.16 8.53 -4.13
CA GLY A 213 17.27 9.85 -4.75
C GLY A 213 16.21 10.85 -4.28
N ARG A 214 15.85 11.78 -5.17
CA ARG A 214 15.07 13.00 -4.86
C ARG A 214 13.59 12.91 -5.21
N ARG A 215 13.25 12.00 -6.13
CA ARG A 215 11.88 11.80 -6.66
C ARG A 215 11.01 11.14 -5.61
N GLY A 216 9.80 11.64 -5.43
CA GLY A 216 8.85 11.20 -4.40
C GLY A 216 7.63 12.11 -4.42
N GLY A 217 6.94 12.25 -3.30
CA GLY A 217 5.86 13.22 -3.16
C GLY A 217 4.62 12.66 -2.49
N SER A 218 3.66 13.55 -2.21
CA SER A 218 2.44 13.18 -1.51
C SER A 218 1.61 12.14 -2.25
N GLY A 219 1.47 12.29 -3.57
CA GLY A 219 0.72 11.35 -4.41
C GLY A 219 1.32 9.95 -4.39
N LEU A 220 2.66 9.84 -4.45
CA LEU A 220 3.36 8.57 -4.36
C LEU A 220 3.13 7.92 -3.00
N ALA A 221 3.43 8.64 -1.91
CA ALA A 221 3.34 8.08 -0.57
C ALA A 221 1.91 7.63 -0.23
N ALA A 222 0.91 8.41 -0.64
CA ALA A 222 -0.49 8.02 -0.50
C ALA A 222 -0.83 6.78 -1.35
N ALA A 223 -0.39 6.71 -2.61
CA ALA A 223 -0.65 5.57 -3.48
C ALA A 223 -0.04 4.27 -2.94
N LEU A 224 1.20 4.31 -2.44
CA LEU A 224 1.83 3.14 -1.83
C LEU A 224 1.12 2.71 -0.54
N THR A 225 0.64 3.67 0.26
CA THR A 225 -0.17 3.37 1.46
C THR A 225 -1.51 2.74 1.07
N ASN A 226 -2.15 3.24 0.02
CA ASN A 226 -3.38 2.63 -0.52
C ASN A 226 -3.14 1.21 -1.00
N GLU A 227 -1.97 0.88 -1.53
CA GLU A 227 -1.65 -0.49 -1.92
C GLU A 227 -1.58 -1.44 -0.72
N LEU A 228 -1.09 -0.99 0.43
CA LEU A 228 -1.17 -1.77 1.68
C LEU A 228 -2.63 -2.05 2.07
N ILE A 229 -3.51 -1.06 1.87
CA ILE A 229 -4.95 -1.18 2.12
C ILE A 229 -5.59 -2.17 1.14
N HIS A 230 -5.24 -2.12 -0.15
CA HIS A 230 -5.76 -3.05 -1.14
C HIS A 230 -5.30 -4.48 -0.86
N VAL A 231 -4.01 -4.69 -0.55
CA VAL A 231 -3.52 -6.02 -0.13
C VAL A 231 -4.32 -6.55 1.06
N ALA A 232 -4.59 -5.72 2.08
CA ALA A 232 -5.41 -6.11 3.23
C ALA A 232 -6.87 -6.43 2.85
N LYS A 233 -7.45 -5.69 1.92
CA LYS A 233 -8.79 -5.96 1.38
C LYS A 233 -8.83 -7.30 0.66
N ASP A 234 -7.86 -7.60 -0.18
CA ASP A 234 -7.78 -8.85 -0.95
C ASP A 234 -7.58 -10.06 -0.01
N VAL A 235 -6.88 -9.88 1.12
CA VAL A 235 -6.82 -10.90 2.19
C VAL A 235 -8.21 -11.17 2.77
N ARG A 236 -9.04 -10.14 2.97
CA ARG A 236 -10.40 -10.27 3.53
C ARG A 236 -11.40 -10.85 2.53
N ALA A 237 -11.32 -10.45 1.26
CA ALA A 237 -12.36 -10.71 0.25
C ALA A 237 -12.01 -11.84 -0.72
N GLU A 238 -10.73 -11.96 -1.10
CA GLU A 238 -10.29 -12.80 -2.23
C GLU A 238 -9.37 -13.96 -1.76
N GLY A 239 -9.18 -14.10 -0.45
CA GLY A 239 -8.40 -15.20 0.13
C GLY A 239 -6.90 -15.11 -0.12
N LEU A 240 -6.37 -13.91 -0.40
CA LEU A 240 -4.93 -13.70 -0.54
C LEU A 240 -4.21 -14.20 0.72
N GLU A 241 -3.34 -15.20 0.56
CA GLU A 241 -2.55 -15.75 1.66
C GLU A 241 -1.39 -14.78 1.97
N LEU A 242 -1.52 -13.94 3.00
CA LEU A 242 -0.51 -12.92 3.30
C LEU A 242 0.86 -13.53 3.63
N ASP A 243 0.86 -14.64 4.38
CA ASP A 243 2.06 -15.33 4.86
C ASP A 243 2.57 -16.42 3.89
N LEU A 244 2.29 -16.26 2.60
CA LEU A 244 2.88 -17.09 1.54
C LEU A 244 4.26 -16.55 1.16
N GLU A 245 5.28 -17.42 1.18
CA GLU A 245 6.64 -17.08 0.75
C GLU A 245 6.64 -16.48 -0.67
N ALA A 246 7.42 -15.42 -0.88
CA ALA A 246 7.47 -14.70 -2.16
C ALA A 246 7.83 -15.62 -3.34
N GLU A 247 8.76 -16.57 -3.15
CA GLU A 247 9.13 -17.55 -4.17
C GLU A 247 7.95 -18.46 -4.55
N THR A 248 7.18 -18.89 -3.56
CA THR A 248 6.00 -19.73 -3.77
C THR A 248 4.88 -18.94 -4.47
N ARG A 249 4.66 -17.68 -4.07
CA ARG A 249 3.71 -16.78 -4.75
C ARG A 249 4.08 -16.58 -6.21
N ALA A 250 5.35 -16.27 -6.47
CA ALA A 250 5.86 -16.06 -7.82
C ALA A 250 5.79 -17.34 -8.67
N ALA A 251 5.97 -18.52 -8.07
CA ALA A 251 5.77 -19.79 -8.77
C ALA A 251 4.31 -20.00 -9.17
N ARG A 252 3.35 -19.75 -8.27
CA ARG A 252 1.91 -19.87 -8.54
C ARG A 252 1.44 -18.91 -9.64
N ALA A 253 1.87 -17.65 -9.57
CA ALA A 253 1.55 -16.63 -10.57
C ALA A 253 2.03 -17.05 -11.97
N ARG A 254 3.25 -17.61 -12.07
CA ARG A 254 3.81 -18.09 -13.34
C ARG A 254 3.17 -19.38 -13.86
N SER A 255 2.62 -20.22 -13.00
CA SER A 255 1.95 -21.47 -13.41
C SER A 255 0.52 -21.26 -13.90
N GLY A 256 -0.07 -20.07 -13.72
CA GLY A 256 -1.39 -19.75 -14.24
C GLY A 256 -2.54 -20.48 -13.54
N ASP A 257 -2.38 -20.84 -12.26
CA ASP A 257 -3.49 -21.38 -11.44
C ASP A 257 -4.40 -20.20 -11.00
N GLY A 258 -4.95 -19.48 -11.99
CA GLY A 258 -6.24 -18.86 -11.84
C GLY A 258 -7.25 -20.00 -11.85
N GLY A 259 -8.04 -20.12 -10.80
CA GLY A 259 -9.00 -21.21 -10.65
C GLY A 259 -10.12 -21.15 -11.67
N ASP A 260 -9.87 -21.57 -12.91
CA ASP A 260 -10.91 -22.12 -13.78
C ASP A 260 -11.25 -23.51 -13.26
N ALA A 261 -12.17 -23.54 -12.29
CA ALA A 261 -12.97 -24.72 -12.05
C ALA A 261 -13.98 -24.87 -13.19
N ASP A 262 -13.49 -25.26 -14.37
CA ASP A 262 -14.30 -25.86 -15.43
C ASP A 262 -14.83 -27.21 -14.91
N ALA A 263 -15.89 -27.14 -14.12
CA ALA A 263 -16.76 -28.25 -13.82
C ALA A 263 -18.07 -28.01 -14.57
N ASP A 264 -18.13 -28.47 -15.81
CA ASP A 264 -19.32 -29.08 -16.41
C ASP A 264 -18.92 -29.84 -17.68
N GLY A 265 -18.14 -30.91 -17.45
CA GLY A 265 -18.05 -32.03 -18.37
C GLY A 265 -19.21 -32.99 -18.15
N ASP A 266 -20.43 -32.60 -18.52
CA ASP A 266 -21.56 -33.53 -18.62
C ASP A 266 -21.36 -34.43 -19.85
N GLY A 267 -20.73 -35.58 -19.60
CA GLY A 267 -20.70 -36.70 -20.52
C GLY A 267 -22.06 -37.40 -20.54
N ASP A 268 -22.90 -37.03 -21.51
CA ASP A 268 -24.07 -37.82 -21.89
C ASP A 268 -23.63 -39.15 -22.52
N GLY A 269 -23.54 -40.17 -21.67
CA GLY A 269 -23.35 -41.57 -22.03
C GLY A 269 -24.60 -42.38 -21.74
N ASP A 270 -25.72 -42.07 -22.39
CA ASP A 270 -26.91 -42.90 -22.36
C ASP A 270 -26.72 -44.15 -23.24
N GLY A 271 -26.38 -45.26 -22.56
CA GLY A 271 -26.53 -46.61 -23.07
C GLY A 271 -27.80 -47.25 -22.51
N ASP A 272 -28.85 -47.33 -23.33
CA ASP A 272 -29.99 -48.25 -23.17
C ASP A 272 -30.33 -48.71 -24.61
N GLY A 273 -30.14 -49.97 -24.98
CA GLY A 273 -31.03 -51.05 -24.56
C GLY A 273 -32.09 -51.29 -25.62
N THR A 274 -31.76 -52.06 -26.67
CA THR A 274 -32.63 -53.05 -27.35
C THR A 274 -31.86 -53.83 -28.41
#